data_AF-A0A7X2Z485-F1
#
_entry.id   AF-A0A7X2Z485-F1
#
_cell.length_a   1.000
_cell.length_b   1.000
_cell.length_c   1.000
_cell.angle_alpha   90.00
_cell.angle_beta   90.00
_cell.angle_gamma   90.00
#
_symmetry.space_group_name_H-M   'P 1'
#
loop_
_entity.id
_entity.type
_entity.pdbx_description
1 polymer ?
#
loop_
_entity_poly.entity_id
_entity_poly.type
_entity_poly.pdbx_seq_one_letter_code
_entity_poly.pdbx_strand_id
1 'polypeptide(L)' 'MRHCSVQVRGLLTRDELDRYNALMEVGSYLESQQKYDLAYHVQKEVDILILPAIERLKEKGRARDRATAEFLESLRDAEE' A
#
# COMPACT_ATOMS: atom_id res chain seq x y z
N MET A 1 -15.72 -4.79 -3.82
CA MET A 1 -14.29 -4.59 -4.06
C MET A 1 -13.63 -4.35 -2.72
N ARG A 2 -12.44 -4.90 -2.48
CA ARG A 2 -11.68 -4.69 -1.23
C ARG A 2 -10.60 -3.65 -1.46
N HIS A 3 -10.67 -2.56 -0.69
CA HIS A 3 -9.66 -1.51 -0.74
C HIS A 3 -8.38 -1.95 -0.02
N CYS A 4 -7.24 -1.45 -0.50
CA CYS A 4 -6.01 -1.48 0.28
C CYS A 4 -6.11 -0.53 1.50
N SER A 5 -5.21 -0.69 2.47
CA SER A 5 -5.18 0.20 3.62
C SER A 5 -4.83 1.64 3.20
N VAL A 6 -5.28 2.63 3.98
CA VAL A 6 -4.99 4.05 3.72
C VAL A 6 -3.47 4.31 3.65
N GLN A 7 -2.68 3.59 4.46
CA GLN A 7 -1.22 3.70 4.47
C GLN A 7 -0.60 3.23 3.15
N VAL A 8 -1.07 2.10 2.60
CA VAL A 8 -0.60 1.58 1.31
C VAL A 8 -1.04 2.52 0.18
N ARG A 9 -2.30 2.97 0.19
CA ARG A 9 -2.82 3.90 -0.81
C ARG A 9 -2.02 5.21 -0.85
N GLY A 10 -1.60 5.72 0.31
CA GLY A 10 -0.80 6.94 0.43
C GLY A 10 0.66 6.80 -0.06
N LEU A 11 1.08 5.60 -0.45
CA LEU A 11 2.43 5.33 -0.97
C LEU A 11 2.43 4.88 -2.44
N LEU A 12 1.27 4.88 -3.09
CA LEU A 12 1.17 4.71 -4.54
C LEU A 12 1.75 5.95 -5.22
N THR A 13 2.44 5.75 -6.34
CA THR A 13 2.79 6.83 -7.26
C THR A 13 1.52 7.40 -7.89
N ARG A 14 1.64 8.53 -8.58
CA ARG A 14 0.49 9.15 -9.24
C ARG A 14 -0.18 8.19 -10.23
N ASP A 15 0.62 7.57 -11.10
CA ASP A 15 0.12 6.66 -12.14
C ASP A 15 -0.48 5.38 -11.53
N GLU A 16 0.15 4.83 -10.49
CA GLU A 16 -0.40 3.68 -9.75
C GLU A 16 -1.73 4.03 -9.08
N LEU A 17 -1.85 5.22 -8.48
CA LEU A 17 -3.08 5.67 -7.83
C LEU A 17 -4.21 5.89 -8.83
N ASP A 18 -3.92 6.49 -9.98
CA ASP A 18 -4.90 6.72 -11.03
C ASP A 18 -5.40 5.36 -11.58
N ARG A 19 -4.49 4.41 -11.84
CA ARG A 19 -4.85 3.03 -12.24
C ARG A 19 -5.64 2.29 -11.17
N TYR A 20 -5.25 2.43 -9.90
CA TYR A 20 -5.95 1.84 -8.77
C TYR A 20 -7.40 2.34 -8.72
N ASN A 21 -7.60 3.66 -8.79
CA ASN A 21 -8.94 4.24 -8.73
C ASN A 21 -9.82 3.77 -9.90
N ALA A 22 -9.28 3.71 -11.12
CA ALA A 22 -9.99 3.20 -12.29
C ALA A 22 -10.41 1.72 -12.13
N LEU A 23 -9.50 0.86 -11.64
CA LEU A 23 -9.82 -0.55 -11.40
C LEU A 23 -10.88 -0.71 -10.29
N MET A 24 -10.83 0.12 -9.25
CA MET A 24 -11.85 0.12 -8.19
C MET A 24 -13.23 0.52 -8.74
N GLU A 25 -13.30 1.50 -9.62
CA GLU A 25 -14.53 1.91 -10.30
C GLU A 25 -15.09 0.77 -11.18
N VAL A 26 -14.25 0.18 -12.04
CA VAL A 26 -14.64 -0.94 -12.91
C VAL A 26 -15.13 -2.14 -12.09
N GLY A 27 -14.39 -2.51 -11.05
CA GLY A 27 -14.78 -3.63 -10.18
C GLY A 27 -16.10 -3.37 -9.45
N SER A 28 -16.31 -2.14 -8.97
CA SER A 28 -17.56 -1.75 -8.30
C SER A 28 -18.75 -1.76 -9.26
N TYR A 29 -18.54 -1.33 -10.51
CA TYR A 29 -19.54 -1.46 -11.56
C TYR A 29 -19.90 -2.92 -11.84
N LEU A 30 -18.91 -3.82 -11.95
CA LEU A 30 -19.18 -5.25 -12.16
C LEU A 30 -19.98 -5.86 -11.01
N GLU A 31 -19.65 -5.52 -9.76
CA GLU A 31 -20.42 -5.94 -8.59
C GLU A 31 -21.86 -5.41 -8.62
N SER A 32 -22.07 -4.15 -9.06
CA SER A 32 -23.43 -3.59 -9.21
C SER A 32 -24.25 -4.33 -10.28
N GLN A 33 -23.60 -4.94 -11.28
CA GLN A 33 -24.22 -5.80 -12.29
C GLN A 33 -24.31 -7.28 -11.85
N GLN A 34 -24.01 -7.58 -10.58
CA GLN A 34 -23.95 -8.93 -10.01
C GLN A 34 -22.95 -9.87 -10.72
N LYS A 35 -21.91 -9.32 -11.37
CA LYS A 35 -20.84 -10.06 -12.07
C LYS A 35 -19.62 -10.27 -11.17
N TYR A 36 -19.83 -10.99 -10.07
CA TYR A 36 -18.81 -11.19 -9.03
C TYR A 36 -17.61 -12.03 -9.51
N ASP A 37 -17.85 -12.97 -10.43
CA ASP A 37 -16.83 -13.76 -11.12
C ASP A 37 -15.86 -12.88 -11.91
N LEU A 38 -16.37 -11.84 -12.58
CA LEU A 38 -15.54 -10.88 -13.32
C LEU A 38 -14.86 -9.88 -12.37
N ALA A 39 -15.58 -9.39 -11.35
CA ALA A 39 -15.02 -8.50 -10.34
C ALA A 39 -13.84 -9.15 -9.59
N TYR A 40 -13.87 -10.47 -9.40
CA TYR A 40 -12.78 -11.23 -8.81
C TYR A 40 -11.45 -11.08 -9.57
N HIS A 41 -11.48 -11.05 -10.91
CA HIS A 41 -10.29 -10.84 -11.71
C HIS A 41 -9.77 -9.40 -11.58
N VAL A 42 -10.66 -8.41 -11.55
CA VAL A 42 -10.29 -7.01 -11.29
C VAL A 42 -9.65 -6.86 -9.92
N GLN A 43 -10.19 -7.52 -8.89
CA GLN A 43 -9.59 -7.52 -7.56
C GLN A 43 -8.16 -8.07 -7.55
N LYS A 44 -7.86 -9.13 -8.31
CA LYS A 44 -6.49 -9.65 -8.41
C LYS A 44 -5.52 -8.66 -9.03
N GLU A 45 -5.95 -7.94 -10.05
CA GLU A 45 -5.11 -6.89 -10.66
C GLU A 45 -4.84 -5.76 -9.66
N VAL A 46 -5.84 -5.38 -8.84
CA VAL A 46 -5.64 -4.44 -7.73
C VAL A 46 -4.65 -5.00 -6.71
N ASP A 47 -4.80 -6.26 -6.30
CA ASP A 47 -3.93 -6.90 -5.32
C ASP A 47 -2.46 -6.93 -5.78
N ILE A 48 -2.20 -7.14 -7.08
CA ILE A 48 -0.86 -7.08 -7.68
C ILE A 48 -0.35 -5.64 -7.77
N LEU A 49 -1.20 -4.71 -8.24
CA LEU A 49 -0.85 -3.30 -8.44
C LEU A 49 -0.33 -2.63 -7.16
N ILE A 50 -0.86 -3.01 -5.99
CA ILE A 50 -0.48 -2.40 -4.71
C ILE A 50 0.81 -2.97 -4.10
N LEU A 51 1.36 -4.07 -4.62
CA LEU A 51 2.56 -4.71 -4.06
C LEU A 51 3.76 -3.76 -3.92
N PRO A 52 4.10 -2.90 -4.91
CA PRO A 52 5.21 -1.95 -4.76
C PRO A 52 5.00 -0.97 -3.60
N ALA A 53 3.78 -0.48 -3.39
CA ALA A 53 3.47 0.42 -2.28
C ALA A 53 3.55 -0.28 -0.91
N ILE A 54 3.21 -1.57 -0.84
CA ILE A 54 3.44 -2.39 0.37
C ILE A 54 4.94 -2.49 0.68
N GLU A 55 5.78 -2.69 -0.34
CA GLU A 55 7.23 -2.74 -0.13
C GLU A 55 7.81 -1.38 0.31
N ARG A 56 7.34 -0.28 -0.27
CA ARG A 56 7.68 1.09 0.20
C ARG A 56 7.26 1.31 1.66
N LEU A 57 6.10 0.78 2.07
CA LEU A 57 5.63 0.88 3.46
C LEU A 57 6.56 0.13 4.42
N LYS A 58 6.93 -1.11 4.08
CA LYS A 58 7.86 -1.92 4.87
C LYS A 58 9.23 -1.26 4.98
N GLU A 59 9.72 -0.67 3.89
CA GLU A 59 11.00 0.04 3.88
C GLU A 59 10.99 1.26 4.81
N LYS A 60 9.93 2.07 4.78
CA LYS A 60 9.76 3.18 5.73
C LYS A 60 9.77 2.69 7.18
N GLY A 61 9.12 1.56 7.46
CA GLY A 61 9.17 0.92 8.78
C GLY A 61 10.60 0.58 9.20
N ARG A 62 11.34 -0.15 8.36
CA ARG A 62 12.74 -0.52 8.60
C ARG A 62 13.65 0.70 8.79
N ALA A 63 13.45 1.75 7.99
CA ALA A 63 14.25 2.98 8.10
C ALA A 63 14.02 3.71 9.42
N ARG A 64 12.77 3.80 9.86
CA ARG A 64 12.43 4.35 11.18
C ARG A 64 13.08 3.54 12.29
N ASP A 65 13.01 2.21 12.22
CA ASP A 65 13.55 1.35 13.27
C ASP A 65 15.09 1.48 13.36
N ARG A 66 15.80 1.65 12.23
CA ARG A 66 17.24 1.99 12.21
C ARG A 66 17.53 3.35 12.85
N ALA A 67 16.80 4.39 12.47
CA ALA A 67 16.98 5.74 13.04
C ALA A 67 16.72 5.76 14.55
N THR A 68 15.75 4.99 15.04
CA THR A 68 15.50 4.82 16.47
C THR A 68 16.69 4.17 17.17
N ALA A 69 17.29 3.12 16.57
CA ALA A 69 18.45 2.46 17.15
C ALA A 69 19.66 3.39 17.24
N GLU A 70 19.97 4.11 16.15
CA GLU A 70 21.05 5.11 16.09
C GLU A 70 20.84 6.23 17.14
N PHE A 71 19.61 6.71 17.30
CA PHE A 71 19.29 7.71 18.31
C PHE A 71 19.51 7.20 19.74
N LEU A 72 19.06 5.97 20.05
CA LEU A 72 19.26 5.36 21.36
C LEU A 72 20.73 5.01 21.66
N GLU A 73 21.54 4.77 20.64
CA GLU A 73 23.00 4.63 20.77
C GLU A 73 23.63 5.98 21.10
N SER A 74 23.28 7.03 20.35
CA SER A 74 23.81 8.38 20.60
C SER A 74 23.49 8.94 22.00
N LEU A 75 22.34 8.58 22.58
CA LEU A 75 22.01 8.94 23.95
C LEU A 75 22.86 8.21 24.98
N ARG A 76 23.20 6.93 24.73
CA ARG A 76 24.07 6.14 25.61
C ARG A 76 25.50 6.67 25.57
N ASP A 77 26.01 6.98 24.39
CA ASP A 77 27.35 7.55 24.21
C ASP A 77 27.49 8.93 24.85
N ALA A 78 26.40 9.68 25.00
CA ALA A 78 26.39 10.99 25.66
C ALA A 78 26.29 10.92 27.20
N GLU A 79 25.93 9.75 27.75
CA GLU A 79 25.85 9.49 29.20
C GLU A 79 27.16 8.92 29.77
N GLU A 80 28.06 8.39 28.93
CA GLU A 80 29.45 7.99 29.28
C GLU A 80 30.45 9.16 29.22
#